data_AF-U4QJR2-F1
#
_entry.id   AF-U4QJR2-F1
#
_cell.length_a   1.000
_cell.length_b   1.000
_cell.length_c   1.000
_cell.angle_alpha   90.00
_cell.angle_beta   90.00
_cell.angle_gamma   90.00
#
_symmetry.space_group_name_H-M   'P 1'
#
loop_
_entity.id
_entity.type
_entity.pdbx_description
1 polymer ?
#
loop_
_entity_poly.entity_id
_entity_poly.type
_entity_poly.pdbx_seq_one_letter_code
_entity_poly.pdbx_strand_id
1 'polypeptide(L)' 'MLKRALKFAIGPSAGIALGGVIIPRIMFPHLYNETYPPILLHATLYFFGGYIVSSLVFLLIEWIKSRAESK' A
#
# COMPACT_ATOMS: atom_id res chain seq x y z
N MET A 1 18.74 -3.48 4.10
CA MET A 1 17.44 -3.15 4.72
C MET A 1 16.53 -2.39 3.75
N LEU A 2 16.93 -1.22 3.25
CA LEU A 2 16.08 -0.39 2.38
C LEU A 2 15.57 -1.10 1.10
N LYS A 3 16.46 -1.74 0.32
CA LYS A 3 16.06 -2.48 -0.90
C LYS A 3 15.03 -3.59 -0.62
N ARG A 4 15.09 -4.22 0.57
CA ARG A 4 14.14 -5.28 0.98
C ARG A 4 12.79 -4.67 1.38
N ALA A 5 12.80 -3.54 2.09
CA ALA A 5 11.60 -2.78 2.43
C ALA A 5 10.83 -2.34 1.17
N LEU A 6 11.55 -1.77 0.20
CA LEU A 6 10.99 -1.30 -1.07
C LEU A 6 10.38 -2.44 -1.91
N LYS A 7 10.99 -3.63 -1.90
CA LYS A 7 10.43 -4.81 -2.58
C LYS A 7 9.22 -5.38 -1.84
N PHE A 8 9.29 -5.44 -0.51
CA PHE A 8 8.19 -5.90 0.33
C PHE A 8 6.93 -5.06 0.12
N ALA A 9 7.08 -3.73 0.09
CA ALA A 9 5.97 -2.79 0.02
C ALA A 9 5.09 -2.94 -1.24
N ILE A 10 5.60 -3.53 -2.34
CA ILE A 10 4.86 -3.74 -3.58
C ILE A 10 3.61 -4.59 -3.38
N GLY A 11 3.72 -5.67 -2.59
CA GLY A 11 2.62 -6.61 -2.36
C GLY A 11 1.46 -5.96 -1.60
N PRO A 12 1.69 -5.42 -0.39
CA PRO A 12 0.68 -4.71 0.37
C PRO A 12 0.09 -3.51 -0.38
N SER A 13 0.91 -2.72 -1.09
CA SER A 13 0.41 -1.57 -1.86
C SER A 13 -0.50 -1.99 -3.01
N ALA A 14 -0.16 -3.06 -3.73
CA ALA A 14 -1.03 -3.65 -4.75
C ALA A 14 -2.34 -4.17 -4.14
N GLY A 15 -2.26 -4.86 -3.00
CA GLY A 15 -3.44 -5.34 -2.27
C GLY A 15 -4.38 -4.21 -1.86
N ILE A 16 -3.84 -3.10 -1.34
CA ILE A 16 -4.61 -1.91 -0.95
C ILE A 16 -5.26 -1.25 -2.17
N ALA A 17 -4.53 -1.08 -3.27
CA ALA A 17 -5.09 -0.49 -4.49
C ALA A 17 -6.21 -1.37 -5.08
N LEU A 18 -6.02 -2.69 -5.10
CA LEU A 18 -7.02 -3.62 -5.62
C LEU A 18 -8.24 -3.70 -4.71
N GLY A 19 -8.06 -3.96 -3.42
CA GLY A 19 -9.14 -4.13 -2.45
C GLY A 19 -9.86 -2.84 -2.10
N GLY A 20 -9.14 -1.71 -2.06
CA GLY A 20 -9.68 -0.41 -1.68
C GLY A 20 -10.29 0.38 -2.83
N VAL A 21 -9.87 0.14 -4.08
CA VAL A 21 -10.29 0.94 -5.24
C VAL A 21 -10.87 0.08 -6.36
N ILE A 22 -10.11 -0.87 -6.90
CA ILE A 22 -10.49 -1.57 -8.13
C ILE A 22 -11.69 -2.49 -7.91
N ILE A 23 -11.65 -3.37 -6.92
CA ILE A 23 -12.71 -4.35 -6.65
C ILE A 23 -14.04 -3.66 -6.33
N PRO A 24 -14.11 -2.66 -5.42
CA PRO A 24 -15.37 -1.95 -5.14
C PRO A 24 -15.98 -1.27 -6.36
N ARG A 25 -15.15 -0.70 -7.24
CA ARG A 25 -15.59 -0.01 -8.46
C ARG A 25 -16.08 -0.94 -9.55
N ILE A 26 -15.59 -2.18 -9.58
CA ILE A 26 -16.10 -3.24 -10.47
C ILE A 26 -17.40 -3.83 -9.92
N MET A 27 -17.48 -4.07 -8.61
CA MET A 27 -18.66 -4.69 -7.97
C MET A 27 -19.85 -3.72 -7.85
N PHE A 28 -19.60 -2.45 -7.56
CA PHE A 28 -20.63 -1.44 -7.32
C PHE A 28 -20.35 -0.16 -8.12
N PRO A 29 -20.33 -0.24 -9.46
CA PRO A 29 -19.93 0.88 -10.32
C PRO A 29 -20.81 2.12 -10.12
N HIS A 30 -22.11 1.94 -9.87
CA HIS A 30 -23.06 3.03 -9.63
C HIS A 30 -22.76 3.85 -8.36
N LEU A 31 -22.06 3.28 -7.38
CA LEU A 31 -21.69 3.98 -6.14
C LEU A 31 -20.33 4.69 -6.26
N TYR A 32 -19.40 4.12 -7.02
CA TYR A 32 -17.99 4.50 -6.95
C TYR A 32 -17.40 5.05 -8.26
N ASN A 33 -18.00 4.83 -9.42
CA ASN A 33 -17.43 5.31 -10.70
C ASN A 33 -17.77 6.77 -11.02
N GLU A 34 -18.87 7.30 -10.49
CA GLU A 34 -19.28 8.71 -10.62
C GLU A 34 -18.54 9.63 -9.61
N THR A 35 -17.66 9.06 -8.76
CA THR A 35 -16.96 9.82 -7.72
C THR A 35 -15.55 10.23 -8.11
N TYR A 36 -15.19 11.47 -7.80
CA TYR A 36 -13.80 11.94 -7.85
C TYR A 36 -12.99 11.29 -6.71
N PRO A 37 -11.74 10.86 -6.93
CA PRO A 37 -10.97 10.93 -8.18
C PRO A 37 -11.29 9.79 -9.17
N PRO A 38 -10.92 9.95 -10.46
CA PRO A 38 -10.99 8.89 -11.47
C PRO A 38 -10.27 7.62 -11.00
N ILE A 39 -10.74 6.45 -11.44
CA ILE A 39 -10.28 5.14 -10.94
C ILE A 39 -8.76 4.97 -10.97
N LEU A 40 -8.11 5.38 -12.06
CA LEU A 40 -6.67 5.28 -12.23
C LEU A 40 -5.95 6.17 -11.21
N LEU A 41 -6.36 7.44 -11.08
CA LEU A 41 -5.76 8.37 -10.12
C LEU A 41 -5.95 7.88 -8.68
N HIS A 42 -7.15 7.41 -8.35
CA HIS A 42 -7.45 6.88 -7.02
C HIS A 42 -6.60 5.65 -6.69
N ALA A 43 -6.51 4.69 -7.61
CA ALA A 43 -5.71 3.48 -7.44
C ALA A 43 -4.21 3.82 -7.32
N THR A 44 -3.72 4.77 -8.11
CA THR A 44 -2.33 5.25 -8.01
C THR A 44 -2.04 5.90 -6.66
N LEU A 45 -2.93 6.76 -6.16
CA LEU A 45 -2.79 7.37 -4.83
C LEU A 45 -2.76 6.33 -3.72
N TYR A 46 -3.67 5.34 -3.77
CA TYR A 46 -3.72 4.25 -2.80
C TYR A 46 -2.47 3.38 -2.86
N PHE A 47 -1.97 3.10 -4.07
CA PHE A 47 -0.73 2.36 -4.24
C PHE A 47 0.45 3.12 -3.63
N PHE A 48 0.64 4.41 -3.94
CA PHE A 48 1.75 5.19 -3.38
C PHE A 48 1.65 5.36 -1.87
N GLY A 49 0.45 5.66 -1.34
CA GLY A 49 0.21 5.75 0.09
C GLY A 49 0.53 4.43 0.80
N GLY A 50 -0.03 3.32 0.30
CA GLY A 50 0.23 1.99 0.81
C GLY A 50 1.71 1.59 0.73
N TYR A 51 2.39 1.99 -0.34
CA TYR A 51 3.81 1.70 -0.55
C TYR A 51 4.70 2.41 0.47
N ILE A 52 4.46 3.70 0.72
CA ILE A 52 5.20 4.50 1.70
C ILE A 52 4.99 3.91 3.10
N VAL A 53 3.73 3.70 3.50
CA VAL A 53 3.40 3.17 4.83
C VAL A 53 4.00 1.79 5.03
N SER A 54 3.86 0.88 4.06
CA SER A 54 4.40 -0.48 4.18
C SER A 54 5.93 -0.51 4.23
N SER A 55 6.59 0.40 3.50
CA SER A 55 8.05 0.55 3.56
C SER A 55 8.51 1.02 4.93
N LEU A 56 7.81 2.01 5.51
CA LEU A 56 8.12 2.53 6.85
C LEU A 56 7.90 1.48 7.94
N VAL A 57 6.80 0.74 7.89
CA VAL A 57 6.51 -0.35 8.84
C VAL A 57 7.60 -1.43 8.76
N PHE A 58 8.01 -1.83 7.56
CA PHE A 58 9.08 -2.81 7.39
C PHE A 58 10.40 -2.32 7.99
N LEU A 59 10.77 -1.06 7.73
CA LEU A 59 11.99 -0.47 8.29
C LEU A 59 11.93 -0.40 9.82
N LEU A 60 10.77 -0.04 10.39
CA LEU A 60 10.56 -0.01 11.83
C LEU A 60 10.75 -1.40 12.46
N ILE A 61 10.17 -2.45 11.85
CA ILE A 61 10.33 -3.83 12.31
C ILE A 61 11.80 -4.26 12.30
N GLU A 62 12.51 -4.02 11.20
CA GLU A 62 13.93 -4.39 11.08
C GLU A 62 14.79 -3.61 12.08
N TRP A 63 14.46 -2.34 12.34
CA TRP A 63 15.16 -1.53 13.34
C TRP A 63 14.95 -2.08 14.76
N ILE A 64 13.71 -2.44 15.12
CA ILE A 64 13.41 -3.06 16.43
C ILE A 64 14.18 -4.37 16.59
N LYS A 65 14.19 -5.23 15.58
CA LYS A 65 14.94 -6.50 15.60
C LYS A 65 16.43 -6.27 15.80
N SER A 66 17.02 -5.32 15.07
CA SER A 66 18.43 -4.97 15.21
C SER A 66 18.77 -4.45 16.62
N ARG A 67 17.84 -3.77 17.30
CA ARG A 67 18.03 -3.35 18.70
C ARG A 67 17.88 -4.50 19.69
N ALA A 68 17.02 -5.47 19.40
CA ALA A 68 16.81 -6.64 20.25
C ALA A 68 17.98 -7.64 20.20
N GLU A 69 18.58 -7.84 19.01
CA GLU A 69 19.73 -8.73 18.81
C GLU A 69 21.07 -8.14 19.29
N SER A 70 21.13 -6.82 19.52
CA SER A 70 22.33 -6.14 20.03
C SER A 70 22.45 -6.19 21.56
N LYS A 71 21.49 -6.80 22.26
CA LYS A 71 21.52 -7.09 23.70
C LYS A 71 21.80 -8.56 23.94
#